data_AF-A0A6A0B3W2-F1
#
_entry.id   AF-A0A6A0B3W2-F1
#
_cell.length_a   1.000
_cell.length_b   1.000
_cell.length_c   1.000
_cell.angle_alpha   90.00
_cell.angle_beta   90.00
_cell.angle_gamma   90.00
#
_symmetry.space_group_name_H-M   'P 1'
#
loop_
_entity.id
_entity.type
_entity.pdbx_description
1 polymer ?
#
loop_
_entity_poly.entity_id
_entity_poly.type
_entity_poly.pdbx_seq_one_letter_code
_entity_poly.pdbx_strand_id
1 'polypeptide(L)'
;MTEKNPNTEDKRKPEENTPVTFTQDEVDAMVSKSVTKATSELTEKIKQMQEASMTEQELAKQRQAEESAKQQAYVAQLERETRVNFAQTLLATNGLPSDQQFAEIYAGFDKENIKLQIEAQAKLIADAKKAEIDKLAQGNAPRPNPLPSNTETKTKDWVNKRDVLAAAGII
;
A
#
# COMPACT_ATOMS: atom_id res chain seq x y z
N MET A 1 65.27 -84.69 34.50
CA MET A 1 65.46 -85.04 33.08
C MET A 1 64.50 -84.18 32.27
N THR A 2 65.04 -83.56 31.22
CA THR A 2 64.42 -82.97 30.01
C THR A 2 63.16 -83.73 29.57
N GLU A 3 62.13 -83.22 28.88
CA GLU A 3 61.92 -82.23 27.81
C GLU A 3 60.37 -82.23 27.63
N LYS A 4 59.60 -81.25 27.11
CA LYS A 4 59.66 -80.66 25.78
C LYS A 4 58.50 -79.66 25.66
N ASN A 5 58.77 -78.53 25.01
CA ASN A 5 57.77 -77.62 24.46
C ASN A 5 57.25 -78.20 23.12
N PRO A 6 56.00 -77.91 22.72
CA PRO A 6 55.83 -77.43 21.35
C PRO A 6 54.89 -76.23 21.28
N ASN A 7 55.51 -75.11 20.92
CA ASN A 7 55.10 -74.16 19.88
C ASN A 7 53.65 -74.27 19.36
N THR A 8 52.85 -73.25 19.62
CA THR A 8 51.64 -72.95 18.84
C THR A 8 51.69 -71.47 18.44
N GLU A 9 52.17 -71.21 17.23
CA GLU A 9 52.04 -69.91 16.56
C GLU A 9 50.57 -69.68 16.18
N ASP A 10 49.85 -68.90 16.98
CA ASP A 10 48.56 -68.32 16.58
C ASP A 10 48.82 -67.00 15.86
N LYS A 11 48.80 -67.05 14.52
CA LYS A 11 49.01 -65.91 13.61
C LYS A 11 47.82 -64.94 13.69
N ARG A 12 47.82 -64.04 14.67
CA ARG A 12 46.96 -62.85 14.62
C ARG A 12 47.66 -61.78 13.79
N LYS A 13 47.11 -61.52 12.60
CA LYS A 13 47.39 -60.31 11.81
C LYS A 13 47.27 -59.09 12.74
N PRO A 14 48.21 -58.13 12.72
CA PRO A 14 48.00 -56.86 13.39
C PRO A 14 46.86 -56.15 12.65
N GLU A 15 45.75 -55.88 13.34
CA GLU A 15 44.76 -54.92 12.87
C GLU A 15 45.48 -53.58 12.76
N GLU A 16 45.65 -53.09 11.53
CA GLU A 16 46.06 -51.71 11.26
C GLU A 16 45.03 -50.79 11.90
N ASN A 17 45.37 -50.26 13.07
CA ASN A 17 44.73 -49.10 13.65
C ASN A 17 45.07 -47.90 12.77
N THR A 18 44.41 -47.78 11.62
CA THR A 18 44.41 -46.54 10.85
C THR A 18 43.71 -45.49 11.70
N PRO A 19 44.42 -44.44 12.16
CA PRO A 19 43.78 -43.36 12.88
C PRO A 19 42.74 -42.73 11.94
N VAL A 20 41.47 -42.77 12.34
CA VAL A 20 40.41 -42.03 11.66
C VAL A 20 40.70 -40.54 11.91
N THR A 21 41.43 -39.92 10.99
CA THR A 21 41.69 -38.48 11.01
C THR A 21 40.46 -37.78 10.44
N PHE A 22 39.60 -37.28 11.33
CA PHE A 22 38.55 -36.36 10.93
C PHE A 22 39.17 -35.07 10.41
N THR A 23 38.66 -34.58 9.28
CA THR A 23 39.05 -33.26 8.77
C THR A 23 38.50 -32.18 9.70
N GLN A 24 39.17 -31.02 9.75
CA GLN A 24 38.73 -29.87 10.55
C GLN A 24 37.27 -29.51 10.25
N ASP A 25 36.88 -29.59 8.97
CA ASP A 25 35.51 -29.31 8.50
C ASP A 25 34.48 -30.32 9.02
N GLU A 26 34.84 -31.60 9.16
CA GLU A 26 33.97 -32.62 9.74
C GLU A 26 33.79 -32.45 11.24
N VAL A 27 34.87 -32.06 11.95
CA VAL A 27 34.81 -31.73 13.38
C VAL A 27 33.93 -30.50 13.60
N ASP A 28 34.13 -29.43 12.82
CA ASP A 28 33.36 -28.19 12.94
C ASP A 28 31.88 -28.41 12.61
N ALA A 29 31.55 -29.22 11.61
CA ALA A 29 30.17 -29.59 11.29
C ALA A 29 29.50 -30.38 12.42
N MET A 30 30.25 -31.28 13.08
CA MET A 30 29.74 -32.11 14.17
C MET A 30 29.55 -31.30 15.46
N VAL A 31 30.49 -30.39 15.75
CA VAL A 31 30.40 -29.43 16.86
C VAL A 31 29.24 -28.46 16.63
N SER A 32 29.10 -27.89 15.43
CA SER A 32 28.03 -26.95 15.10
C SER A 32 26.63 -27.58 15.25
N LYS A 33 26.44 -28.81 14.74
CA LYS A 33 25.19 -29.56 14.94
C LYS A 33 24.91 -29.84 16.42
N SER A 34 25.94 -30.21 17.18
CA SER A 34 25.81 -30.50 18.61
C SER A 34 25.47 -29.25 19.42
N VAL A 35 26.10 -28.11 19.11
CA VAL A 35 25.84 -26.82 19.75
C VAL A 35 24.44 -26.33 19.42
N THR A 36 23.99 -26.45 18.17
CA THR A 36 22.64 -26.03 17.75
C THR A 36 21.56 -26.89 18.39
N LYS A 37 21.81 -28.20 18.50
CA LYS A 37 20.91 -29.12 19.23
C LYS A 37 20.88 -28.80 20.72
N ALA A 38 22.04 -28.60 21.35
CA ALA A 38 22.12 -28.27 22.76
C ALA A 38 21.45 -26.91 23.09
N THR A 39 21.61 -25.90 22.22
CA THR A 39 20.98 -24.58 22.41
C THR A 39 19.46 -24.62 22.20
N SER A 40 18.96 -25.36 21.22
CA SER A 40 17.51 -25.54 21.04
C SER A 40 16.88 -26.29 22.22
N GLU A 41 17.50 -27.38 22.68
CA GLU A 41 17.05 -28.11 23.88
C GLU A 41 17.13 -27.27 25.16
N LEU A 42 18.16 -26.42 25.31
CA LEU A 42 18.24 -25.48 26.43
C LEU A 42 17.11 -24.44 26.37
N THR A 43 16.82 -23.91 25.18
CA THR A 43 15.80 -22.88 24.97
C THR A 43 14.41 -23.45 25.27
N GLU A 44 14.12 -24.68 24.82
CA GLU A 44 12.87 -25.37 25.17
C GLU A 44 12.78 -25.66 26.67
N LYS A 45 13.87 -26.08 27.32
CA LYS A 45 13.88 -26.28 28.78
C LYS A 45 13.68 -24.97 29.55
N ILE A 46 14.29 -23.87 29.12
CA ILE A 46 14.08 -22.55 29.72
C ILE A 46 12.62 -22.11 29.56
N LYS A 47 12.03 -22.31 28.38
CA LYS A 47 10.62 -22.00 28.13
C LYS A 47 9.69 -22.85 29.00
N GLN A 48 9.92 -24.16 29.07
CA GLN A 48 9.16 -25.08 29.92
C GLN A 48 9.33 -24.74 31.41
N MET A 49 10.53 -24.34 31.85
CA MET A 49 10.76 -23.87 33.21
C MET A 49 10.08 -22.53 33.50
N GLN A 50 10.04 -21.60 32.54
CA GLN A 50 9.30 -20.34 32.70
C GLN A 50 7.78 -20.59 32.76
N GLU A 51 7.26 -21.49 31.93
CA GLU A 51 5.85 -21.90 31.97
C GLU A 51 5.50 -22.65 33.26
N ALA A 52 6.41 -23.49 33.78
CA ALA A 52 6.24 -24.19 35.05
C ALA A 52 6.50 -23.30 36.28
N SER A 53 7.27 -22.23 36.13
CA SER A 53 7.59 -21.25 37.18
C SER A 53 6.53 -20.15 37.30
N MET A 54 5.65 -19.99 36.30
CA MET A 54 4.47 -19.15 36.43
C MET A 54 3.39 -19.91 37.21
N THR A 55 2.89 -19.28 38.27
CA THR A 55 1.74 -19.85 39.00
C THR A 55 0.51 -19.89 38.08
N GLU A 56 -0.41 -20.84 38.29
CA GLU A 56 -1.68 -20.90 37.53
C GLU A 56 -2.41 -19.55 37.51
N GLN A 57 -2.27 -18.76 38.57
CA GLN A 57 -2.83 -17.42 38.69
C GLN A 57 -2.17 -16.40 37.75
N GLU A 58 -0.87 -16.51 37.49
CA GLU A 58 -0.10 -15.65 36.58
C GLU A 58 -0.36 -16.04 35.11
N LEU A 59 -0.44 -17.34 34.85
CA LEU A 59 -0.79 -17.89 33.55
C LEU A 59 -2.23 -17.54 33.15
N ALA A 60 -3.17 -17.55 34.11
CA ALA A 60 -4.54 -17.07 33.91
C ALA A 60 -4.60 -15.57 33.63
N LYS A 61 -3.84 -14.74 34.37
CA LYS A 61 -3.75 -13.29 34.11
C LYS A 61 -3.20 -13.00 32.72
N GLN A 62 -2.17 -13.73 32.28
CA GLN A 62 -1.57 -13.54 30.97
C GLN A 62 -2.55 -13.95 29.85
N ARG A 63 -3.27 -15.06 30.00
CA ARG A 63 -4.33 -15.47 29.05
C ARG A 63 -5.46 -14.45 28.98
N GLN A 64 -5.89 -13.90 30.12
CA GLN A 64 -6.92 -12.85 30.16
C GLN A 64 -6.45 -11.55 29.48
N ALA A 65 -5.19 -11.17 29.68
CA ALA A 65 -4.59 -10.03 28.99
C ALA A 65 -4.50 -10.27 27.47
N GLU A 66 -4.13 -11.47 27.05
CA GLU A 66 -4.03 -11.83 25.63
C GLU A 66 -5.41 -11.89 24.95
N GLU A 67 -6.42 -12.42 25.65
CA GLU A 67 -7.79 -12.50 25.15
C GLU A 67 -8.44 -11.10 25.08
N SER A 68 -8.21 -10.25 26.07
CA SER A 68 -8.66 -8.85 26.00
C SER A 68 -7.96 -8.06 24.89
N ALA A 69 -6.67 -8.29 24.65
CA ALA A 69 -5.95 -7.69 23.51
C ALA A 69 -6.50 -8.18 22.17
N LYS A 70 -6.81 -9.47 22.03
CA LYS A 70 -7.46 -10.04 20.83
C LYS A 70 -8.86 -9.43 20.61
N GLN A 71 -9.65 -9.29 21.66
CA GLN A 71 -10.96 -8.64 21.58
C GLN A 71 -10.84 -7.16 21.16
N GLN A 72 -9.91 -6.41 21.74
CA GLN A 72 -9.67 -5.02 21.35
C GLN A 72 -9.23 -4.90 19.89
N ALA A 73 -8.33 -5.77 19.43
CA ALA A 73 -7.89 -5.81 18.04
C ALA A 73 -9.06 -6.12 17.10
N TYR A 74 -9.94 -7.07 17.46
CA TYR A 74 -11.12 -7.41 16.68
C TYR A 74 -12.13 -6.25 16.60
N VAL A 75 -12.40 -5.57 17.72
CA VAL A 75 -13.28 -4.39 17.75
C VAL A 75 -12.68 -3.26 16.91
N ALA A 76 -11.38 -3.01 17.02
CA ALA A 76 -10.69 -2.01 16.21
C ALA A 76 -10.76 -2.34 14.70
N GLN A 77 -10.67 -3.63 14.34
CA GLN A 77 -10.82 -4.08 12.96
C GLN A 77 -12.25 -3.82 12.44
N LEU A 78 -13.28 -4.17 13.21
CA LEU A 78 -14.67 -3.91 12.85
C LEU A 78 -14.97 -2.42 12.70
N GLU A 79 -14.44 -1.58 13.60
CA GLU A 79 -14.59 -0.13 13.49
C GLU A 79 -13.93 0.41 12.23
N ARG A 80 -12.72 -0.08 11.90
CA ARG A 80 -12.02 0.29 10.67
C ARG A 80 -12.83 -0.11 9.44
N GLU A 81 -13.34 -1.34 9.38
CA GLU A 81 -14.16 -1.81 8.27
C GLU A 81 -15.44 -0.98 8.11
N THR A 82 -16.08 -0.62 9.23
CA THR A 82 -17.24 0.28 9.22
C THR A 82 -16.90 1.66 8.64
N ARG A 83 -15.71 2.19 8.92
CA ARG A 83 -15.23 3.46 8.37
C ARG A 83 -14.88 3.34 6.88
N VAL A 84 -14.26 2.25 6.45
CA VAL A 84 -14.00 1.96 5.02
C VAL A 84 -15.31 1.92 4.25
N ASN A 85 -16.31 1.16 4.73
CA ASN A 85 -17.61 1.04 4.07
C ASN A 85 -18.35 2.39 4.02
N PHE A 86 -18.25 3.18 5.10
CA PHE A 86 -18.80 4.53 5.13
C PHE A 86 -18.12 5.45 4.10
N ALA A 87 -16.79 5.42 4.02
CA ALA A 87 -16.03 6.18 3.05
C ALA A 87 -16.35 5.75 1.61
N GLN A 88 -16.43 4.46 1.31
CA GLN A 88 -16.84 3.95 -0.01
C GLN A 88 -18.20 4.49 -0.42
N THR A 89 -19.18 4.46 0.49
CA THR A 89 -20.53 4.96 0.22
C THR A 89 -20.51 6.45 -0.11
N LEU A 90 -19.77 7.25 0.66
CA LEU A 90 -19.65 8.69 0.43
C LEU A 90 -18.90 9.02 -0.86
N LEU A 91 -17.79 8.31 -1.15
CA LEU A 91 -17.03 8.48 -2.39
C LEU A 91 -17.93 8.19 -3.60
N ALA A 92 -18.66 7.07 -3.58
CA ALA A 92 -19.59 6.70 -4.64
C ALA A 92 -20.71 7.74 -4.82
N THR A 93 -21.29 8.22 -3.71
CA THR A 93 -22.35 9.24 -3.74
C THR A 93 -21.87 10.56 -4.34
N ASN A 94 -20.60 10.92 -4.11
CA ASN A 94 -20.00 12.15 -4.62
C ASN A 94 -19.36 11.97 -6.02
N GLY A 95 -19.51 10.80 -6.65
CA GLY A 95 -18.95 10.52 -7.98
C GLY A 95 -17.42 10.44 -8.00
N LEU A 96 -16.81 10.09 -6.86
CA LEU A 96 -15.38 9.86 -6.70
C LEU A 96 -15.05 8.37 -6.76
N PRO A 97 -13.79 7.98 -7.03
CA PRO A 97 -13.35 6.59 -6.96
C PRO A 97 -13.67 5.98 -5.60
N SER A 98 -14.50 4.94 -5.58
CA SER A 98 -14.98 4.26 -4.38
C SER A 98 -14.37 2.87 -4.21
N ASP A 99 -13.24 2.61 -4.86
CA ASP A 99 -12.50 1.37 -4.68
C ASP A 99 -11.99 1.25 -3.24
N GLN A 100 -11.75 0.02 -2.82
CA GLN A 100 -11.40 -0.27 -1.43
C GLN A 100 -10.07 0.40 -1.02
N GLN A 101 -9.09 0.46 -1.93
CA GLN A 101 -7.80 1.07 -1.63
C GLN A 101 -7.93 2.57 -1.37
N PHE A 102 -8.75 3.27 -2.18
CA PHE A 102 -9.04 4.69 -1.93
C PHE A 102 -9.83 4.92 -0.65
N ALA A 103 -10.84 4.10 -0.36
CA ALA A 103 -11.63 4.25 0.86
C ALA A 103 -10.82 3.98 2.15
N GLU A 104 -9.85 3.07 2.10
CA GLU A 104 -8.95 2.78 3.21
C GLU A 104 -8.08 3.97 3.63
N ILE A 105 -7.79 4.90 2.72
CA ILE A 105 -7.08 6.16 3.04
C ILE A 105 -7.86 6.98 4.06
N TYR A 106 -9.20 6.97 3.95
CA TYR A 106 -10.07 7.73 4.85
C TYR A 106 -10.37 6.99 6.16
N ALA A 107 -10.18 5.67 6.22
CA ALA A 107 -10.50 4.86 7.38
C ALA A 107 -9.65 5.17 8.63
N GLY A 108 -8.54 5.92 8.46
CA GLY A 108 -7.73 6.45 9.56
C GLY A 108 -8.38 7.63 10.29
N PHE A 109 -9.41 8.26 9.72
CA PHE A 109 -10.14 9.38 10.32
C PHE A 109 -11.41 8.91 11.04
N ASP A 110 -12.02 9.78 11.84
CA ASP A 110 -13.38 9.58 12.34
C ASP A 110 -14.41 9.85 11.24
N LYS A 111 -15.66 9.43 11.45
CA LYS A 111 -16.71 9.55 10.42
C LYS A 111 -16.98 10.99 9.98
N GLU A 112 -16.86 11.95 10.88
CA GLU A 112 -17.09 13.37 10.59
C GLU A 112 -16.00 13.94 9.68
N ASN A 113 -14.73 13.63 9.98
CA ASN A 113 -13.62 14.06 9.13
C ASN A 113 -13.60 13.31 7.79
N ILE A 114 -13.98 12.03 7.74
CA ILE A 114 -14.18 11.29 6.49
C ILE A 114 -15.14 12.06 5.58
N LYS A 115 -16.30 12.44 6.12
CA LYS A 115 -17.30 13.20 5.38
C LYS A 115 -16.75 14.54 4.88
N LEU A 116 -16.13 15.31 5.77
CA LEU A 116 -15.60 16.63 5.44
C LEU A 116 -14.55 16.58 4.33
N GLN A 117 -13.62 15.63 4.38
CA GLN A 117 -12.56 15.51 3.38
C GLN A 117 -13.10 15.07 2.01
N ILE A 118 -14.01 14.09 1.99
CA ILE A 118 -14.62 13.63 0.74
C ILE A 118 -15.45 14.75 0.09
N GLU A 119 -16.26 15.47 0.86
CA GLU A 119 -17.04 16.60 0.37
C GLU A 119 -16.16 17.74 -0.15
N ALA A 120 -15.06 18.06 0.54
CA ALA A 120 -14.12 19.07 0.10
C ALA A 120 -13.45 18.67 -1.23
N GLN A 121 -13.05 17.41 -1.39
CA GLN A 121 -12.45 16.91 -2.62
C GLN A 121 -13.45 16.88 -3.79
N ALA A 122 -14.69 16.46 -3.52
CA ALA A 122 -15.76 16.50 -4.51
C ALA A 122 -16.00 17.92 -5.02
N LYS A 123 -16.00 18.90 -4.11
CA LYS A 123 -16.14 20.32 -4.46
C LYS A 123 -14.98 20.82 -5.32
N LEU A 124 -13.74 20.51 -4.96
CA LEU A 124 -12.56 20.90 -5.76
C LEU A 124 -12.62 20.35 -7.18
N ILE A 125 -13.05 19.08 -7.34
CA ILE A 125 -13.19 18.46 -8.65
C ILE A 125 -14.34 19.09 -9.45
N ALA A 126 -15.47 19.38 -8.79
CA ALA A 126 -16.60 20.05 -9.43
C ALA A 126 -16.22 21.46 -9.93
N ASP A 127 -15.52 22.24 -9.11
CA ASP A 127 -15.04 23.58 -9.45
C ASP A 127 -14.02 23.54 -10.60
N ALA A 128 -13.10 22.57 -10.58
CA ALA A 128 -12.12 22.37 -11.65
C ALA A 128 -12.78 21.98 -12.98
N LYS A 129 -13.74 21.05 -12.96
CA LYS A 129 -14.51 20.65 -14.14
C LYS A 129 -15.30 21.82 -14.71
N LYS A 130 -15.91 22.64 -13.85
CA LYS A 130 -16.64 23.83 -14.28
C LYS A 130 -15.70 24.84 -14.95
N ALA A 131 -14.54 25.11 -14.35
CA ALA A 131 -13.55 26.02 -14.93
C ALA A 131 -13.02 25.52 -16.29
N GLU A 132 -12.87 24.21 -16.47
CA GLU A 132 -12.47 23.61 -17.75
C GLU A 132 -13.57 23.72 -18.81
N ILE A 133 -14.83 23.45 -18.44
CA ILE A 133 -15.99 23.65 -19.32
C ILE A 133 -16.09 25.12 -19.74
N ASP A 134 -15.92 26.06 -18.81
CA ASP A 134 -15.97 27.49 -19.11
C ASP A 134 -14.86 27.90 -20.09
N LYS A 135 -13.63 27.35 -19.94
CA LYS A 135 -12.54 27.56 -20.90
C LYS A 135 -12.86 26.99 -22.28
N LEU A 136 -13.40 25.78 -22.36
CA LEU A 136 -13.78 25.15 -23.63
C LEU A 136 -14.93 25.90 -24.30
N ALA A 137 -15.91 26.37 -23.55
CA ALA A 137 -17.01 27.19 -24.05
C ALA A 137 -16.50 28.53 -24.63
N GLN A 138 -15.53 29.17 -23.99
CA GLN A 138 -14.87 30.37 -24.54
C GLN A 138 -14.04 30.07 -25.79
N GLY A 139 -13.34 28.93 -25.83
CA GLY A 139 -12.55 28.51 -27.00
C GLY A 139 -13.39 28.11 -28.21
N ASN A 140 -14.58 27.55 -27.98
CA ASN A 140 -15.54 27.14 -29.01
C ASN A 140 -16.65 28.18 -29.28
N ALA A 141 -16.62 29.33 -28.61
CA ALA A 141 -17.51 30.43 -28.96
C ALA A 141 -17.30 30.76 -30.45
N PRO A 142 -18.39 30.97 -31.25
CA PRO A 142 -18.25 31.40 -32.63
C PRO A 142 -17.37 32.63 -32.63
N ARG A 143 -16.16 32.52 -33.18
CA ARG A 143 -15.34 33.70 -33.39
C ARG A 143 -16.21 34.63 -34.23
N PRO A 144 -16.46 35.89 -33.81
CA PRO A 144 -17.09 36.83 -34.70
C PRO A 144 -16.23 36.82 -35.95
N ASN A 145 -16.75 36.25 -37.03
CA ASN A 145 -16.10 36.34 -38.32
C ASN A 145 -15.90 37.85 -38.50
N PRO A 146 -14.66 38.35 -38.62
CA PRO A 146 -14.48 39.75 -38.93
C PRO A 146 -15.23 39.91 -40.25
N LEU A 147 -16.34 40.64 -40.21
CA LEU A 147 -17.00 41.10 -41.43
C LEU A 147 -15.87 41.69 -42.27
N PRO A 148 -15.73 41.31 -43.56
CA PRO A 148 -14.67 41.82 -44.39
C PRO A 148 -14.66 43.34 -44.23
N SER A 149 -13.57 43.84 -43.66
CA SER A 149 -13.33 45.25 -43.47
C SER A 149 -13.48 45.88 -44.84
N ASN A 150 -14.59 46.59 -45.04
CA ASN A 150 -14.82 47.34 -46.27
C ASN A 150 -13.99 48.63 -46.20
N THR A 151 -12.68 48.48 -46.05
CA THR A 151 -11.69 49.53 -46.26
C THR A 151 -11.46 49.68 -47.76
N GLU A 152 -12.53 50.03 -48.47
CA GLU A 152 -12.51 50.69 -49.77
C GLU A 152 -13.89 51.30 -50.07
N THR A 153 -14.44 52.10 -49.14
CA THR A 153 -15.35 53.17 -49.56
C THR A 153 -14.53 54.25 -50.26
N LYS A 154 -14.21 54.00 -51.53
CA LYS A 154 -14.07 55.09 -52.50
C LYS A 154 -15.33 55.93 -52.35
N THR A 155 -15.14 57.21 -52.02
CA THR A 155 -16.14 58.28 -52.08
C THR A 155 -16.97 58.12 -53.35
N LYS A 156 -18.15 57.51 -53.22
CA LYS A 156 -19.21 57.63 -54.21
C LYS A 156 -19.96 58.89 -53.88
N ASP A 157 -20.02 59.75 -54.88
CA ASP A 157 -20.71 61.03 -54.91
C ASP A 157 -22.00 61.01 -54.08
N TRP A 158 -21.98 61.74 -52.98
CA TRP A 158 -23.21 62.16 -52.34
C TRP A 158 -23.89 63.14 -53.30
N VAL A 159 -24.83 62.64 -54.10
CA VAL A 159 -25.74 63.52 -54.83
C VAL A 159 -26.60 64.23 -53.78
N ASN A 160 -26.38 65.53 -53.63
CA ASN A 160 -27.13 66.36 -52.71
C ASN A 160 -28.60 66.36 -53.14
N LYS A 161 -29.51 65.82 -52.31
CA LYS A 161 -30.94 65.67 -52.65
C LYS A 161 -31.60 67.00 -53.03
N ARG A 162 -31.05 68.13 -52.57
CA ARG A 162 -31.52 69.47 -52.94
C ARG A 162 -31.32 69.77 -54.42
N ASP A 163 -30.19 69.38 -54.99
CA ASP A 163 -29.87 69.63 -56.40
C ASP A 163 -30.72 68.74 -57.33
N VAL A 164 -31.04 67.52 -56.88
CA VAL A 164 -31.96 66.62 -57.59
C VAL A 164 -33.38 67.16 -57.61
N LEU A 165 -33.85 67.70 -56.48
CA LEU A 165 -35.19 68.26 -56.37
C LEU A 165 -35.33 69.60 -57.12
N ALA A 166 -34.27 70.41 -57.18
CA ALA A 166 -34.21 71.63 -57.98
C ALA A 166 -34.19 71.32 -59.49
N ALA A 167 -33.43 70.30 -59.92
CA ALA A 167 -33.41 69.87 -61.32
C ALA A 167 -34.75 69.24 -61.78
N ALA A 168 -35.52 68.69 -60.84
CA ALA A 168 -36.85 68.13 -61.09
C ALA A 168 -38.00 69.16 -60.96
N GLY A 169 -37.70 70.42 -60.59
CA GLY A 169 -38.70 71.49 -60.43
C GLY A 169 -39.66 71.29 -59.25
N ILE A 170 -39.28 70.50 -58.25
CA ILE A 170 -40.13 70.14 -57.09
C ILE A 170 -40.02 71.17 -55.96
N ILE A 171 -38.89 71.89 -55.89
CA ILE A 171 -38.62 73.02 -54.98
C ILE A 171 -37.77 74.07 -55.69
#